data_AF-A0A933R6S0-F1
#
_entry.id   AF-A0A933R6S0-F1
#
_cell.length_a   1.000
_cell.length_b   1.000
_cell.length_c   1.000
_cell.angle_alpha   90.00
_cell.angle_beta   90.00
_cell.angle_gamma   90.00
#
_symmetry.space_group_name_H-M   'P 1'
#
loop_
_entity.id
_entity.type
_entity.pdbx_description
1 polymer ?
#
loop_
_entity_poly.entity_id
_entity_poly.type
_entity_poly.pdbx_seq_one_letter_code
_entity_poly.pdbx_strand_id
1 'polypeptide(L)'
;MIYFKKILLIIFFVAFLLPQTASAASNPVELYFFEGQGCPHCARMASYLEGLKVDYPNLTVHDFEVYFNKENQELFQRMAAAYGSDSNGVPMIFIGDDVVVGENYEKLKSAVEKCSTEICVSPLYKLETSDANNNSNQPAVPGTNQNEMVGWIVIGIIILGGVGLIIFYLRR
;
A
#
# COMPACT_ATOMS: atom_id res chain seq x y z
N MET A 1 -6.40 6.31 53.66
CA MET A 1 -5.60 6.91 52.56
C MET A 1 -4.39 6.06 52.11
N ILE A 2 -3.72 5.31 53.00
CA ILE A 2 -2.53 4.49 52.62
C ILE A 2 -2.87 3.32 51.67
N TYR A 3 -3.99 2.63 51.91
CA TYR A 3 -4.41 1.49 51.08
C TYR A 3 -4.84 1.88 49.67
N PHE A 4 -5.49 3.04 49.52
CA PHE A 4 -5.89 3.58 48.22
C PHE A 4 -4.66 3.87 47.33
N LYS A 5 -3.58 4.40 47.91
CA LYS A 5 -2.33 4.68 47.19
C LYS A 5 -1.59 3.40 46.76
N LYS A 6 -1.67 2.32 47.55
CA LYS A 6 -1.09 1.00 47.22
C LYS A 6 -1.89 0.28 46.12
N ILE A 7 -3.22 0.35 46.18
CA ILE A 7 -4.09 -0.19 45.12
C ILE A 7 -3.82 0.54 43.80
N LEU A 8 -3.66 1.87 43.83
CA LEU A 8 -3.36 2.67 42.65
C LEU A 8 -1.98 2.32 42.04
N LEU A 9 -0.98 2.02 42.88
CA LEU A 9 0.33 1.57 42.45
C LEU A 9 0.32 0.18 41.80
N ILE A 10 -0.48 -0.76 42.34
CA ILE A 10 -0.61 -2.11 41.80
C ILE A 10 -1.32 -2.08 40.44
N ILE A 11 -2.38 -1.29 40.29
CA ILE A 11 -3.09 -1.13 39.00
C ILE A 11 -2.15 -0.54 37.94
N PHE A 12 -1.33 0.45 38.31
CA PHE A 12 -0.34 1.01 37.39
C PHE A 12 0.72 -0.02 36.97
N PHE A 13 1.20 -0.85 37.91
CA PHE A 13 2.18 -1.89 37.62
C PHE A 13 1.61 -3.02 36.76
N VAL A 14 0.35 -3.41 36.98
CA VAL A 14 -0.36 -4.41 36.15
C VAL A 14 -0.64 -3.87 34.75
N ALA A 15 -1.01 -2.60 34.62
CA ALA A 15 -1.20 -1.95 33.32
C ALA A 15 0.12 -1.86 32.53
N PHE A 16 1.26 -1.73 33.21
CA PHE A 16 2.59 -1.72 32.58
C PHE A 16 3.07 -3.11 32.14
N LEU A 17 2.52 -4.18 32.71
CA LEU A 17 2.79 -5.57 32.33
C LEU A 17 1.94 -6.05 31.14
N LEU A 18 1.01 -5.24 30.64
CA LEU A 18 0.31 -5.55 29.40
C LEU A 18 1.31 -5.52 28.25
N PRO A 19 1.36 -6.56 27.40
CA PRO A 19 2.21 -6.55 26.22
C PRO A 19 1.82 -5.36 25.34
N GLN A 20 2.74 -4.42 25.19
CA GLN A 20 2.65 -3.34 24.22
C GLN A 20 2.77 -4.02 22.85
N THR A 21 1.65 -4.30 22.20
CA THR A 21 1.65 -4.76 20.81
C THR A 21 2.10 -3.59 19.96
N ALA A 22 3.42 -3.40 19.85
CA ALA A 22 4.00 -2.53 18.86
C ALA A 22 3.71 -3.16 17.49
N SER A 23 2.63 -2.72 16.86
CA SER A 23 2.37 -3.07 15.47
C SER A 23 3.51 -2.48 14.66
N ALA A 24 4.45 -3.32 14.22
CA ALA A 24 5.38 -2.91 13.18
C ALA A 24 4.52 -2.50 11.98
N ALA A 25 4.62 -1.24 11.56
CA ALA A 25 3.97 -0.79 10.34
C ALA A 25 4.61 -1.54 9.18
N SER A 26 3.94 -2.57 8.66
CA SER A 26 4.37 -3.28 7.47
C SER A 26 4.09 -2.43 6.24
N ASN A 27 4.99 -2.47 5.27
CA ASN A 27 4.81 -1.73 4.01
C ASN A 27 3.57 -2.27 3.29
N PRO A 28 2.70 -1.41 2.72
CA PRO A 28 1.58 -1.90 1.93
C PRO A 28 2.11 -2.67 0.71
N VAL A 29 1.56 -3.85 0.46
CA VAL A 29 1.91 -4.67 -0.70
C VAL A 29 0.69 -4.74 -1.60
N GLU A 30 0.81 -4.25 -2.82
CA GLU A 30 -0.25 -4.32 -3.82
C GLU A 30 0.16 -5.28 -4.94
N LEU A 31 -0.76 -6.16 -5.33
CA LEU A 31 -0.63 -6.98 -6.53
C LEU A 31 -1.88 -6.91 -7.39
N TYR A 32 -1.69 -7.03 -8.69
CA TYR A 32 -2.73 -6.98 -9.71
C TYR A 32 -2.83 -8.36 -10.34
N PHE A 33 -3.94 -9.05 -10.09
CA PHE A 33 -4.22 -10.42 -10.50
C PHE A 33 -5.21 -10.43 -11.66
N PHE A 34 -4.73 -10.76 -12.86
CA PHE A 34 -5.58 -10.94 -14.04
C PHE A 34 -5.96 -12.40 -14.18
N GLU A 35 -7.26 -12.65 -14.24
CA GLU A 35 -7.85 -13.97 -14.33
C GLU A 35 -8.93 -14.07 -15.42
N GLY A 36 -9.39 -15.29 -15.68
CA GLY A 36 -10.47 -15.55 -16.63
C GLY A 36 -11.54 -16.42 -16.02
N GLN A 37 -12.80 -16.07 -16.21
CA GLN A 37 -13.92 -16.86 -15.71
C GLN A 37 -13.89 -18.27 -16.34
N GLY A 38 -13.93 -19.31 -15.50
CA GLY A 38 -13.85 -20.72 -15.93
C GLY A 38 -12.42 -21.25 -16.11
N CYS A 39 -11.38 -20.45 -15.84
CA CYS A 39 -9.97 -20.86 -15.85
C CYS A 39 -9.62 -21.67 -14.58
N PRO A 40 -9.32 -22.98 -14.68
CA PRO A 40 -9.04 -23.80 -13.49
C PRO A 40 -7.74 -23.39 -12.77
N HIS A 41 -6.75 -22.93 -13.52
CA HIS A 41 -5.48 -22.43 -13.00
C HIS A 41 -5.67 -21.13 -12.20
N CYS A 42 -6.59 -20.28 -12.63
CA CYS A 42 -6.92 -19.03 -11.96
C CYS A 42 -7.62 -19.28 -10.63
N ALA A 43 -8.59 -20.21 -10.59
CA ALA A 43 -9.28 -20.57 -9.35
C ALA A 43 -8.32 -21.11 -8.26
N ARG A 44 -7.30 -21.90 -8.64
CA ARG A 44 -6.27 -22.37 -7.71
C ARG A 44 -5.36 -21.24 -7.25
N MET A 45 -4.96 -20.34 -8.15
CA MET A 45 -4.19 -19.15 -7.79
C MET A 45 -4.96 -18.22 -6.83
N ALA A 46 -6.26 -17.99 -7.08
CA ALA A 46 -7.11 -17.22 -6.19
C ALA A 46 -7.16 -17.85 -4.79
N SER A 47 -7.33 -19.17 -4.70
CA SER A 47 -7.32 -19.89 -3.42
C SER A 47 -5.98 -19.76 -2.68
N TYR A 48 -4.87 -19.77 -3.42
CA TYR A 48 -3.54 -19.56 -2.86
C TYR A 48 -3.33 -18.13 -2.35
N LEU A 49 -3.81 -17.13 -3.09
CA LEU A 49 -3.79 -15.72 -2.69
C LEU A 49 -4.59 -15.47 -1.41
N GLU A 50 -5.73 -16.13 -1.22
CA GLU A 50 -6.49 -16.06 0.04
C GLU A 50 -5.68 -16.61 1.23
N GLY A 51 -4.90 -17.67 1.03
CA GLY A 51 -3.95 -18.15 2.03
C GLY A 51 -2.86 -17.12 2.34
N LEU A 52 -2.27 -16.50 1.32
CA LEU A 52 -1.24 -15.47 1.50
C LEU A 52 -1.76 -14.24 2.26
N LYS A 53 -3.02 -13.82 2.08
CA LYS A 53 -3.61 -12.70 2.83
C LYS A 53 -3.63 -12.94 4.34
N VAL A 54 -3.69 -14.20 4.79
CA VAL A 54 -3.63 -14.54 6.21
C VAL A 54 -2.22 -14.32 6.76
N ASP A 55 -1.20 -14.73 6.01
CA ASP A 55 0.21 -14.60 6.41
C ASP A 55 0.73 -13.15 6.24
N TYR A 56 0.18 -12.42 5.27
CA TYR A 56 0.55 -11.04 4.93
C TYR A 56 -0.68 -10.12 4.98
N PRO A 57 -1.10 -9.63 6.16
CA PRO A 57 -2.32 -8.81 6.29
C PRO A 57 -2.20 -7.42 5.63
N ASN A 58 -0.99 -7.01 5.24
CA ASN A 58 -0.67 -5.83 4.44
C ASN A 58 -0.78 -6.06 2.92
N LEU A 59 -1.10 -7.28 2.49
CA LEU A 59 -1.28 -7.64 1.08
C LEU A 59 -2.68 -7.27 0.58
N THR A 60 -2.73 -6.39 -0.41
CA THR A 60 -3.92 -6.03 -1.18
C THR A 60 -3.85 -6.70 -2.55
N VAL A 61 -4.90 -7.46 -2.87
CA VAL A 61 -5.06 -8.13 -4.17
C VAL A 61 -6.13 -7.38 -4.96
N HIS A 62 -5.77 -6.89 -6.13
CA HIS A 62 -6.70 -6.32 -7.11
C HIS A 62 -6.94 -7.35 -8.21
N ASP A 63 -8.12 -7.97 -8.24
CA ASP A 63 -8.50 -8.98 -9.22
C ASP A 63 -9.24 -8.38 -10.43
N PHE A 64 -8.95 -8.91 -11.62
CA PHE A 64 -9.51 -8.45 -12.88
C PHE A 64 -9.85 -9.65 -13.79
N GLU A 65 -11.13 -9.89 -14.03
CA GLU A 65 -11.60 -10.86 -15.02
C GLU A 65 -11.38 -10.29 -16.44
N VAL A 66 -10.75 -11.02 -17.36
CA VAL A 66 -10.36 -10.52 -18.69
C VAL A 66 -11.03 -11.20 -19.89
N TYR A 67 -11.81 -12.27 -19.69
CA TYR A 67 -12.47 -12.96 -20.81
C TYR A 67 -13.76 -12.28 -21.24
N PHE A 68 -14.50 -11.69 -20.29
CA PHE A 68 -15.81 -11.09 -20.52
C PHE A 68 -15.88 -9.61 -20.15
N ASN A 69 -14.78 -9.02 -19.69
CA ASN A 69 -14.65 -7.59 -19.44
C ASN A 69 -13.57 -6.98 -20.35
N LYS A 70 -14.00 -6.14 -21.30
CA LYS A 70 -13.12 -5.53 -22.31
C LYS A 70 -12.18 -4.51 -21.69
N GLU A 71 -12.66 -3.70 -20.74
CA GLU A 71 -11.82 -2.71 -20.05
C GLU A 71 -10.68 -3.37 -19.26
N ASN A 72 -10.96 -4.48 -18.59
CA ASN A 72 -9.96 -5.27 -17.86
C ASN A 72 -8.98 -5.94 -18.82
N GLN A 73 -9.45 -6.43 -19.97
CA GLN A 73 -8.58 -6.97 -21.01
C GLN A 73 -7.62 -5.88 -21.55
N GLU A 74 -8.11 -4.67 -21.79
CA GLU A 74 -7.27 -3.54 -22.21
C GLU A 74 -6.25 -3.15 -21.12
N LEU A 75 -6.67 -3.13 -19.85
CA LEU A 75 -5.75 -2.91 -18.72
C LEU A 75 -4.68 -4.01 -18.64
N PHE A 76 -5.06 -5.27 -18.82
CA PHE A 76 -4.15 -6.42 -18.82
C PHE A 76 -3.07 -6.27 -19.89
N GLN A 77 -3.47 -5.93 -21.11
CA GLN A 77 -2.55 -5.75 -22.24
C GLN A 77 -1.58 -4.59 -22.01
N ARG A 78 -2.06 -3.45 -21.50
CA ARG A 78 -1.19 -2.32 -21.18
C ARG A 78 -0.21 -2.66 -20.05
N MET A 79 -0.65 -3.36 -19.01
CA MET A 79 0.21 -3.75 -17.91
C MET A 79 1.26 -4.78 -18.37
N ALA A 80 0.88 -5.77 -19.18
CA ALA A 80 1.84 -6.70 -19.79
C ALA A 80 2.90 -5.95 -20.60
N ALA A 81 2.51 -4.97 -21.42
CA ALA A 81 3.43 -4.13 -22.18
C ALA A 81 4.35 -3.28 -21.28
N ALA A 82 3.83 -2.67 -20.21
CA ALA A 82 4.61 -1.85 -19.27
C ALA A 82 5.68 -2.67 -18.52
N TYR A 83 5.46 -3.97 -18.37
CA TYR A 83 6.43 -4.91 -17.79
C TYR A 83 7.27 -5.65 -18.84
N GLY A 84 7.10 -5.34 -20.13
CA GLY A 84 7.82 -6.00 -21.23
C GLY A 84 7.54 -7.50 -21.32
N SER A 85 6.35 -7.95 -20.94
CA SER A 85 5.97 -9.36 -20.98
C SER A 85 5.24 -9.70 -22.27
N ASP A 86 5.74 -10.71 -23.00
CA ASP A 86 5.09 -11.24 -24.21
C ASP A 86 3.97 -12.26 -23.90
N SER A 87 3.72 -12.54 -22.62
CA SER A 87 2.69 -13.50 -22.20
C SER A 87 1.30 -12.89 -22.25
N ASN A 88 0.37 -13.61 -22.88
CA ASN A 88 -1.04 -13.22 -23.02
C ASN A 88 -2.02 -14.14 -22.27
N GLY A 89 -1.51 -15.06 -21.44
CA GLY A 89 -2.31 -16.04 -20.72
C GLY A 89 -2.59 -15.65 -19.27
N VAL A 90 -3.73 -16.12 -18.75
CA VAL A 90 -4.09 -16.05 -17.33
C VAL A 90 -3.85 -17.40 -16.63
N PRO A 91 -3.60 -17.45 -15.31
CA PRO A 91 -3.45 -16.32 -14.41
C PRO A 91 -2.15 -15.54 -14.64
N MET A 92 -2.20 -14.22 -14.47
CA MET A 92 -1.02 -13.36 -14.54
C MET A 92 -1.06 -12.32 -13.43
N ILE A 93 0.03 -12.20 -12.68
CA ILE A 93 0.12 -11.31 -11.52
C ILE A 93 1.27 -10.33 -11.69
N PHE A 94 1.02 -9.06 -11.39
CA PHE A 94 2.03 -8.01 -11.31
C PHE A 94 2.17 -7.57 -9.86
N ILE A 95 3.40 -7.51 -9.36
CA ILE A 95 3.71 -7.14 -7.97
C ILE A 95 5.09 -6.47 -7.92
N GLY A 96 5.16 -5.23 -7.43
CA GLY A 96 6.40 -4.46 -7.50
C GLY A 96 6.92 -4.38 -8.93
N ASP A 97 8.17 -4.79 -9.14
CA ASP A 97 8.80 -4.90 -10.46
C ASP A 97 8.66 -6.28 -11.12
N ASP A 98 8.07 -7.25 -10.41
CA ASP A 98 8.01 -8.65 -10.82
C ASP A 98 6.69 -9.00 -11.52
N VAL A 99 6.78 -9.94 -12.46
CA VAL A 99 5.63 -10.56 -13.14
C VAL A 99 5.60 -12.06 -12.85
N VAL A 100 4.46 -12.58 -12.40
CA VAL A 100 4.21 -14.01 -12.23
C VAL A 100 3.27 -14.47 -13.33
N VAL A 101 3.73 -15.42 -14.15
CA VAL A 101 2.96 -16.01 -15.24
C VAL A 101 2.53 -17.42 -14.85
N GLY A 102 1.24 -17.73 -15.00
CA GLY A 102 0.69 -19.04 -14.67
C GLY A 102 0.71 -19.35 -13.18
N GLU A 103 0.69 -20.64 -12.84
CA GLU A 103 0.65 -21.12 -11.45
C GLU A 103 2.03 -21.21 -10.78
N ASN A 104 2.80 -20.13 -10.82
CA ASN A 104 4.12 -20.10 -10.17
C ASN A 104 4.04 -19.58 -8.73
N TYR A 105 3.60 -20.45 -7.82
CA TYR A 105 3.42 -20.15 -6.40
C TYR A 105 4.69 -19.70 -5.70
N GLU A 106 5.82 -20.37 -5.99
CA GLU A 106 7.12 -20.03 -5.39
C GLU A 106 7.55 -18.61 -5.75
N LYS A 107 7.40 -18.21 -7.02
CA LYS A 107 7.72 -16.86 -7.47
C LYS A 107 6.81 -15.82 -6.83
N LEU A 108 5.50 -16.11 -6.75
CA LEU A 108 4.53 -15.22 -6.12
C LEU A 108 4.85 -15.00 -4.64
N LYS A 109 5.08 -16.08 -3.88
CA LYS A 109 5.43 -16.01 -2.46
C LYS A 109 6.72 -15.22 -2.24
N SER A 110 7.75 -15.49 -3.04
CA SER A 110 9.03 -14.76 -2.98
C SER A 110 8.84 -13.26 -3.22
N ALA A 111 7.99 -12.88 -4.19
CA ALA A 111 7.71 -11.48 -4.47
C ALA A 111 6.92 -10.79 -3.35
N VAL A 112 5.93 -11.48 -2.77
CA VAL A 112 5.15 -10.97 -1.62
C VAL A 112 6.05 -10.81 -0.38
N GLU A 113 6.92 -11.78 -0.11
CA GLU A 113 7.89 -11.70 0.98
C GLU A 113 8.80 -10.49 0.82
N LYS A 114 9.42 -10.35 -0.37
CA LYS A 114 10.28 -9.21 -0.70
C LYS A 114 9.56 -7.88 -0.50
N CYS A 115 8.37 -7.71 -1.08
CA CYS A 115 7.60 -6.47 -0.96
C CYS A 115 7.03 -6.22 0.43
N SER A 116 6.92 -7.25 1.28
CA SER A 116 6.54 -7.06 2.69
C SER A 116 7.70 -6.56 3.55
N THR A 117 8.94 -6.87 3.18
CA THR A 117 10.14 -6.43 3.90
C THR A 117 10.79 -5.17 3.33
N GLU A 118 10.59 -4.90 2.04
CA GLU A 118 11.17 -3.78 1.30
C GLU A 118 10.06 -2.87 0.76
N ILE A 119 10.41 -1.65 0.34
CA ILE A 119 9.44 -0.75 -0.29
C ILE A 119 9.30 -1.15 -1.76
N CYS A 120 8.12 -1.61 -2.15
CA CYS A 120 7.76 -1.87 -3.55
C CYS A 120 6.91 -0.74 -4.12
N VAL A 121 7.15 -0.42 -5.39
CA VAL A 121 6.32 0.53 -6.15
C VAL A 121 5.05 -0.20 -6.61
N SER A 122 3.89 0.48 -6.55
CA SER A 122 2.62 -0.11 -7.02
C SER A 122 2.69 -0.44 -8.52
N PRO A 123 2.20 -1.61 -8.96
CA PRO A 123 2.13 -1.95 -10.38
C PRO A 123 1.37 -0.91 -11.22
N LEU A 124 0.36 -0.27 -10.64
CA LEU A 124 -0.39 0.79 -11.33
C LEU A 124 0.48 2.03 -11.60
N TYR A 125 1.32 2.43 -10.63
CA TYR A 125 2.26 3.54 -10.84
C TYR A 125 3.28 3.22 -11.95
N LYS A 126 3.74 1.97 -12.04
CA LYS A 126 4.61 1.53 -13.14
C LYS A 126 3.91 1.61 -14.49
N LEU A 127 2.64 1.24 -14.56
CA LEU A 127 1.83 1.41 -15.76
C LEU A 127 1.69 2.90 -16.13
N GLU A 128 1.32 3.77 -15.18
CA GLU A 128 1.15 5.21 -15.41
C GLU A 128 2.43 5.89 -15.91
N THR A 129 3.59 5.51 -15.34
CA THR A 129 4.89 6.03 -15.77
C THR A 129 5.28 5.53 -17.17
N SER A 130 4.98 4.27 -17.50
CA SER A 130 5.14 3.74 -18.86
C SER A 130 4.25 4.49 -19.86
N ASP A 131 2.98 4.70 -19.54
CA ASP A 131 2.03 5.44 -20.38
C ASP A 131 2.48 6.89 -20.60
N ALA A 132 2.99 7.56 -19.55
CA ALA A 132 3.51 8.93 -19.65
C ALA A 132 4.76 9.04 -20.54
N ASN A 133 5.68 8.07 -20.46
CA ASN A 133 6.88 8.04 -21.28
C ASN A 133 6.56 7.80 -22.77
N ASN A 134 5.55 6.98 -23.06
CA ASN A 134 5.11 6.68 -24.42
C ASN A 134 4.31 7.82 -25.06
N ASN A 135 3.65 8.68 -24.27
CA ASN A 135 2.77 9.76 -24.74
C ASN A 135 3.36 11.16 -24.52
N SER A 136 4.64 11.39 -24.85
CA SER A 136 5.33 12.68 -24.66
C SER A 136 4.86 13.84 -25.59
N ASN A 137 3.55 13.97 -25.82
CA ASN A 137 2.86 15.24 -26.10
C ASN A 137 1.56 15.37 -25.26
N GLN A 138 1.74 15.87 -24.02
CA GLN A 138 0.79 16.59 -23.12
C GLN A 138 -0.29 15.82 -22.29
N PRO A 139 -0.72 16.34 -21.11
CA PRO A 139 0.04 16.58 -19.87
C PRO A 139 -0.64 16.05 -18.56
N ALA A 140 0.18 15.88 -17.52
CA ALA A 140 -0.07 15.95 -16.05
C ALA A 140 -1.33 15.29 -15.42
N VAL A 141 -1.10 14.20 -14.67
CA VAL A 141 -1.98 13.68 -13.60
C VAL A 141 -1.75 14.49 -12.30
N PRO A 142 -2.80 14.84 -11.52
CA PRO A 142 -2.65 15.58 -10.28
C PRO A 142 -1.96 14.72 -9.23
N GLY A 143 -0.72 15.08 -8.89
CA GLY A 143 -0.02 14.53 -7.73
C GLY A 143 -0.76 14.89 -6.44
N THR A 144 -0.74 13.96 -5.50
CA THR A 144 -1.20 14.15 -4.12
C THR A 144 -0.64 15.46 -3.56
N ASN A 145 -1.53 16.31 -3.05
CA ASN A 145 -1.17 17.64 -2.57
C ASN A 145 -0.10 17.54 -1.47
N GLN A 146 1.09 18.06 -1.76
CA GLN A 146 2.18 18.35 -0.80
C GLN A 146 1.76 19.38 0.29
N ASN A 147 0.48 19.75 0.32
CA ASN A 147 -0.06 20.91 1.02
C ASN A 147 -0.52 20.57 2.44
N GLU A 148 -0.59 19.29 2.82
CA GLU A 148 -0.95 18.91 4.19
C GLU A 148 0.20 19.15 5.18
N MET A 149 1.46 19.02 4.74
CA MET A 149 2.64 19.30 5.58
C MET A 149 2.90 20.80 5.76
N VAL A 150 2.63 21.61 4.73
CA VAL A 150 2.81 23.07 4.78
C VAL A 150 1.78 23.73 5.70
N GLY A 151 0.56 23.19 5.79
CA GLY A 151 -0.50 23.70 6.66
C GLY A 151 -0.09 23.75 8.14
N TRP A 152 0.49 22.67 8.67
CA TRP A 152 0.94 22.62 10.06
C TRP A 152 2.13 23.54 10.36
N ILE A 153 3.03 23.73 9.39
CA ILE A 153 4.19 24.63 9.54
C ILE A 153 3.72 26.10 9.64
N VAL A 154 2.79 26.52 8.79
CA VAL A 154 2.26 27.89 8.81
C VAL A 154 1.44 28.15 10.07
N ILE A 155 0.61 27.20 10.50
CA ILE A 155 -0.16 27.30 11.76
C ILE A 155 0.77 27.42 12.97
N GLY A 156 1.87 26.65 13.01
CA GLY A 156 2.85 26.72 14.09
C GLY A 156 3.55 28.09 14.20
N ILE A 157 3.92 28.70 13.07
CA ILE A 157 4.57 30.02 13.03
C ILE A 157 3.61 31.12 13.52
N ILE A 158 2.34 31.07 13.14
CA ILE A 158 1.33 32.06 13.55
C ILE A 158 1.06 31.97 15.06
N ILE A 159 0.98 30.77 15.63
CA ILE A 159 0.75 30.59 17.07
C ILE A 159 1.95 31.10 17.88
N LEU A 160 3.19 30.77 17.48
CA LEU A 160 4.40 31.23 18.18
C LEU A 160 4.60 32.75 18.05
N GLY A 161 4.36 33.33 16.87
CA GLY A 161 4.46 34.76 16.64
C GLY A 161 3.38 35.57 17.35
N GLY A 162 2.13 35.10 17.34
CA GLY A 162 0.99 35.78 17.97
C GLY A 162 1.09 35.83 19.49
N VAL A 163 1.51 34.74 20.14
CA VAL A 163 1.72 34.71 21.59
C VAL A 163 2.86 35.66 22.02
N GLY A 164 3.94 35.72 21.24
CA GLY A 164 5.04 36.68 21.49
C GLY A 164 4.61 38.14 21.38
N LEU A 165 3.74 38.46 20.42
CA LEU A 165 3.24 39.81 20.18
C LEU A 165 2.25 40.27 21.26
N ILE A 166 1.40 39.36 21.76
CA ILE A 166 0.49 39.61 22.88
C ILE A 166 1.26 39.81 24.19
N ILE A 167 2.28 38.98 24.46
CA ILE A 167 3.14 39.14 25.66
C ILE A 167 3.92 40.46 25.60
N PHE A 168 4.41 40.86 24.43
CA PHE A 168 5.06 42.15 24.23
C PHE A 168 4.10 43.33 24.48
N TYR A 169 2.85 43.23 24.03
CA TYR A 169 1.84 44.28 24.21
C TYR A 169 1.33 44.38 25.66
N LEU A 170 1.25 43.27 26.39
CA LEU A 170 0.82 43.23 27.79
C LEU A 170 1.94 43.60 28.79
N ARG A 171 3.19 43.73 28.33
CA ARG A 171 4.34 44.13 29.16
C ARG A 171 4.67 45.64 29.07
N ARG A 172 3.90 46.41 28.30
CA ARG A 172 4.01 47.86 28.19
C ARG A 172 2.84 48.54 28.88
#